data_AF-A0A662V7J1-F1
#
_entry.id   AF-A0A662V7J1-F1
#
_cell.length_a   1.000
_cell.length_b   1.000
_cell.length_c   1.000
_cell.angle_alpha   90.00
_cell.angle_beta   90.00
_cell.angle_gamma   90.00
#
_symmetry.space_group_name_H-M   'P 1'
#
loop_
_entity.id
_entity.type
_entity.pdbx_description
1 polymer ?
#
loop_
_entity_poly.entity_id
_entity_poly.type
_entity_poly.pdbx_seq_one_letter_code
_entity_poly.pdbx_strand_id
1 'polypeptide(L)'
;MAIRIRLRVKSRHKPSRELTTVALVNSGFEADTPQILLPAKLARELNLYSRLGKARIESYGTVAGPIRMYVLPSSVEVLISDYLAGELRIVAEDFRYGYWRLRTDPAEKRRQLPAPEMGLAQPRSSEI
;
A
#
# COMPACT_ATOMS: atom_id res chain seq x y z
N MET A 1 -9.25 -11.27 -16.32
CA MET A 1 -10.29 -11.54 -15.31
C MET A 1 -10.02 -10.66 -14.11
N ALA A 2 -10.96 -9.76 -13.74
CA ALA A 2 -10.79 -8.90 -12.57
C ALA A 2 -11.23 -9.62 -11.30
N ILE A 3 -10.39 -9.60 -10.26
CA ILE A 3 -10.65 -10.24 -8.97
C ILE A 3 -11.05 -9.17 -7.96
N ARG A 4 -12.12 -9.43 -7.20
CA ARG A 4 -12.59 -8.53 -6.13
C ARG A 4 -12.08 -9.02 -4.79
N ILE A 5 -11.34 -8.18 -4.09
CA ILE A 5 -10.90 -8.47 -2.72
C ILE A 5 -11.35 -7.37 -1.78
N ARG A 6 -11.67 -7.74 -0.54
CA ARG A 6 -11.97 -6.77 0.51
C ARG A 6 -10.65 -6.30 1.13
N LEU A 7 -10.46 -5.00 1.21
CA LEU A 7 -9.30 -4.36 1.83
C LEU A 7 -9.76 -3.37 2.89
N ARG A 8 -8.96 -3.20 3.95
CA ARG A 8 -9.03 -2.00 4.79
C ARG A 8 -7.95 -1.03 4.33
N VAL A 9 -8.33 0.21 4.10
CA VAL A 9 -7.41 1.29 3.70
C VAL A 9 -7.38 2.32 4.81
N LYS A 10 -6.19 2.67 5.28
CA LYS A 10 -5.97 3.63 6.35
C LYS A 10 -5.12 4.78 5.85
N SER A 11 -5.56 6.00 6.10
CA SER A 11 -4.78 7.20 5.84
C SER A 11 -3.64 7.33 6.85
N ARG A 12 -2.43 7.55 6.34
CA ARG A 12 -1.25 7.84 7.18
C ARG A 12 -1.25 9.28 7.71
N HIS A 13 -2.07 10.14 7.14
CA HIS A 13 -2.18 11.55 7.54
C HIS A 13 -3.03 11.72 8.79
N LYS A 14 -2.79 12.79 9.55
CA LYS A 14 -3.61 13.17 10.71
C LYS A 14 -4.66 14.24 10.31
N PRO A 15 -5.91 14.16 10.81
CA PRO A 15 -6.47 13.04 11.58
C PRO A 15 -6.57 11.77 10.70
N SER A 16 -6.19 10.63 11.29
CA SER A 16 -6.19 9.35 10.56
C SER A 16 -7.61 8.85 10.39
N ARG A 17 -7.95 8.48 9.15
CA ARG A 17 -9.22 7.89 8.75
C ARG A 17 -8.95 6.53 8.15
N GLU A 18 -9.84 5.58 8.39
CA GLU A 18 -9.78 4.26 7.77
C GLU A 18 -11.17 3.84 7.30
N LEU A 19 -11.19 3.00 6.26
CA LEU A 19 -12.42 2.42 5.72
C LEU A 19 -12.15 1.02 5.16
N THR A 20 -13.21 0.21 5.10
CA THR A 20 -13.18 -1.10 4.44
C THR A 20 -13.93 -1.01 3.12
N THR A 21 -13.29 -1.45 2.03
CA THR A 21 -13.85 -1.38 0.68
C THR A 21 -13.47 -2.61 -0.15
N VAL A 22 -14.04 -2.73 -1.34
CA VAL A 22 -13.65 -3.75 -2.33
C VAL A 22 -12.68 -3.12 -3.33
N ALA A 23 -11.53 -3.74 -3.50
CA ALA A 23 -10.57 -3.41 -4.55
C ALA A 23 -10.68 -4.40 -5.72
N LEU A 24 -10.49 -3.87 -6.92
CA LEU A 24 -10.33 -4.66 -8.13
C LEU A 24 -8.84 -4.92 -8.36
N VAL A 25 -8.45 -6.18 -8.30
CA VAL A 25 -7.12 -6.69 -8.65
C VAL A 25 -7.17 -7.27 -10.05
N ASN A 26 -6.02 -7.28 -10.75
CA ASN A 26 -5.94 -7.65 -12.16
C ASN A 26 -6.88 -6.79 -13.03
N SER A 27 -6.94 -5.50 -12.70
CA SER A 27 -7.74 -4.49 -13.41
C SER A 27 -7.09 -4.00 -14.71
N GLY A 28 -5.80 -4.32 -14.92
CA GLY A 28 -4.98 -3.75 -16.00
C GLY A 28 -4.31 -2.42 -15.63
N PHE A 29 -4.44 -1.95 -14.38
CA PHE A 29 -3.63 -0.84 -13.87
C PHE A 29 -2.27 -1.36 -13.40
N GLU A 30 -1.21 -0.81 -13.98
CA GLU A 30 0.18 -1.16 -13.69
C GLU A 30 0.97 0.12 -13.40
N ALA A 31 1.93 0.02 -12.49
CA ALA A 31 2.81 1.12 -12.10
C ALA A 31 4.15 0.56 -11.62
N ASP A 32 5.22 1.34 -11.79
CA ASP A 32 6.59 0.95 -11.41
C ASP A 32 6.80 0.90 -9.90
N THR A 33 5.85 1.42 -9.12
CA THR A 33 5.86 1.42 -7.66
C THR A 33 4.53 0.88 -7.13
N PRO A 34 4.50 0.33 -5.89
CA PRO A 34 3.25 -0.09 -5.27
C PRO A 34 2.28 1.09 -5.13
N GLN A 35 1.18 1.03 -5.88
CA GLN A 35 0.16 2.07 -5.94
C GLN A 35 -1.25 1.47 -5.91
N ILE A 36 -2.20 2.25 -5.42
CA ILE A 36 -3.62 1.91 -5.46
C ILE A 36 -4.40 3.09 -6.05
N LEU A 37 -5.20 2.83 -7.08
CA LEU A 37 -6.10 3.82 -7.62
C LEU A 37 -7.30 4.00 -6.68
N LEU A 38 -7.49 5.22 -6.18
CA LEU A 38 -8.60 5.55 -5.28
C LEU A 38 -9.64 6.41 -6.00
N PRO A 39 -10.92 5.98 -6.04
CA PRO A 39 -12.01 6.86 -6.44
C PRO A 39 -12.05 8.13 -5.59
N ALA A 40 -12.41 9.26 -6.20
CA ALA A 40 -12.43 10.56 -5.51
C ALA A 40 -13.28 10.58 -4.24
N LYS A 41 -14.36 9.77 -4.18
CA LYS A 41 -15.18 9.60 -2.97
C LYS A 41 -14.37 8.99 -1.82
N LEU A 42 -13.68 7.87 -2.06
CA LEU A 42 -12.85 7.22 -1.03
C LEU A 42 -11.67 8.11 -0.61
N ALA A 43 -11.07 8.85 -1.55
CA ALA A 43 -10.02 9.80 -1.24
C ALA A 43 -10.50 10.94 -0.30
N ARG A 44 -11.75 11.38 -0.41
CA ARG A 44 -12.34 12.35 0.53
C ARG A 44 -12.61 11.74 1.90
N GLU A 45 -13.18 10.53 1.95
CA GLU A 45 -13.44 9.81 3.21
C GLU A 45 -12.14 9.52 3.99
N LEU A 46 -11.05 9.25 3.28
CA LEU A 46 -9.71 9.06 3.85
C LEU A 46 -8.97 10.38 4.17
N ASN A 47 -9.59 11.53 3.97
CA ASN A 47 -8.98 12.85 4.16
C ASN A 47 -7.69 13.06 3.33
N LEU A 48 -7.62 12.45 2.14
CA LEU A 48 -6.51 12.61 1.20
C LEU A 48 -6.75 13.77 0.24
N TYR A 49 -8.03 14.08 -0.03
CA TYR A 49 -8.39 15.14 -0.97
C TYR A 49 -7.90 16.53 -0.51
N SER A 50 -7.90 16.79 0.80
CA SER A 50 -7.35 18.02 1.39
C SER A 50 -5.82 18.15 1.21
N ARG A 51 -5.14 17.06 0.81
CA ARG A 51 -3.70 17.00 0.59
C ARG A 51 -3.29 17.07 -0.88
N LEU A 52 -4.24 17.25 -1.81
CA LEU A 52 -3.94 17.32 -3.24
C LEU A 52 -2.95 18.43 -3.61
N GLY A 53 -2.85 19.50 -2.81
CA GLY A 53 -1.82 20.54 -2.99
C GLY A 53 -0.38 20.03 -2.83
N LYS A 54 -0.17 18.85 -2.24
CA LYS A 54 1.13 18.17 -2.12
C LYS A 54 1.26 16.97 -3.07
N ALA A 55 0.25 16.71 -3.89
CA ALA A 55 0.27 15.61 -4.83
C ALA A 55 1.20 15.92 -6.01
N ARG A 56 1.89 14.89 -6.48
CA ARG A 56 2.56 14.93 -7.78
C ARG A 56 1.52 14.72 -8.86
N ILE A 57 1.67 15.41 -9.98
CA ILE A 57 0.83 15.16 -11.16
C ILE A 57 1.66 14.28 -12.09
N GLU A 58 1.22 13.04 -12.27
CA GLU A 58 1.91 12.05 -13.09
C GLU A 58 1.02 11.66 -14.30
N SER A 59 1.67 11.34 -15.42
CA SER A 59 1.01 10.95 -16.65
C SER A 59 0.98 9.43 -16.77
N TYR A 60 -0.20 8.85 -16.91
CA TYR A 60 -0.43 7.42 -17.08
C TYR A 60 -0.92 7.13 -18.48
N GLY A 61 -0.36 6.10 -19.11
CA GLY A 61 -0.85 5.61 -20.39
C GLY A 61 -2.21 4.93 -20.25
N THR A 62 -3.11 5.19 -21.19
CA THR A 62 -4.34 4.42 -21.38
C THR A 62 -4.50 4.07 -22.84
N VAL A 63 -5.44 3.17 -23.15
CA VAL A 63 -5.78 2.82 -24.54
C VAL A 63 -6.21 4.05 -25.36
N ALA A 64 -6.81 5.06 -24.72
CA ALA A 64 -7.25 6.28 -25.37
C ALA A 64 -6.20 7.41 -25.37
N GLY A 65 -4.99 7.15 -24.84
CA GLY A 65 -3.92 8.13 -24.70
C GLY A 65 -3.56 8.45 -23.24
N PRO A 66 -2.62 9.37 -23.01
CA PRO A 66 -2.14 9.69 -21.66
C PRO A 66 -3.17 10.49 -20.85
N ILE A 67 -3.33 10.15 -19.58
CA ILE A 67 -4.14 10.89 -18.61
C ILE A 67 -3.29 11.36 -17.44
N ARG A 68 -3.63 12.51 -16.88
CA ARG A 68 -2.95 13.03 -15.67
C ARG A 68 -3.69 12.57 -14.43
N MET A 69 -2.96 12.02 -13.46
CA MET A 69 -3.47 11.65 -12.15
C MET A 69 -2.70 12.35 -11.04
N TYR A 70 -3.39 12.57 -9.92
CA TYR A 70 -2.77 13.02 -8.69
C TYR A 70 -2.21 11.82 -7.91
N VAL A 71 -0.92 11.84 -7.68
CA VAL A 71 -0.20 10.80 -6.94
C VAL A 71 0.22 11.35 -5.58
N LEU A 72 -0.19 10.66 -4.53
CA LEU A 72 0.17 10.97 -3.14
C LEU A 72 1.06 9.84 -2.60
N PRO A 73 2.40 9.99 -2.64
CA PRO A 73 3.33 8.99 -2.16
C PRO A 73 3.09 8.68 -0.67
N SER A 74 3.27 7.42 -0.28
CA SER A 74 3.26 6.95 1.11
C SER A 74 2.08 7.46 1.97
N SER A 75 0.92 7.66 1.35
CA SER A 75 -0.21 8.36 2.01
C SER A 75 -1.25 7.43 2.62
N VAL A 76 -1.22 6.15 2.26
CA VAL A 76 -2.13 5.13 2.77
C VAL A 76 -1.39 3.86 3.17
N GLU A 77 -1.99 3.14 4.11
CA GLU A 77 -1.66 1.77 4.47
C GLU A 77 -2.83 0.87 4.04
N VAL A 78 -2.50 -0.27 3.43
CA VAL A 78 -3.48 -1.27 3.01
C VAL A 78 -3.34 -2.48 3.90
N LEU A 79 -4.46 -2.93 4.44
CA LEU A 79 -4.54 -4.15 5.24
C LEU A 79 -5.45 -5.16 4.53
N ILE A 80 -4.98 -6.40 4.51
CA ILE A 80 -5.69 -7.58 4.03
C ILE A 80 -6.12 -8.43 5.23
N SER A 81 -7.11 -9.30 5.05
CA SER A 81 -7.43 -10.32 6.05
C SER A 81 -6.35 -11.39 6.10
N ASP A 82 -6.27 -12.07 7.24
CA ASP A 82 -5.49 -13.30 7.44
C ASP A 82 -5.88 -14.41 6.46
N TYR A 83 -7.19 -14.56 6.18
CA TYR A 83 -7.68 -15.49 5.16
C TYR A 83 -7.06 -15.19 3.79
N LEU A 84 -7.11 -13.93 3.35
CA LEU A 84 -6.52 -13.54 2.07
C LEU A 84 -5.00 -13.70 2.07
N ALA A 85 -4.33 -13.38 3.18
CA ALA A 85 -2.89 -13.61 3.31
C ALA A 85 -2.54 -15.10 3.16
N GLY A 86 -3.35 -15.99 3.72
CA GLY A 86 -3.23 -17.45 3.58
C GLY A 86 -3.43 -17.92 2.14
N GLU A 87 -4.46 -17.43 1.45
CA GLU A 87 -4.73 -17.75 0.03
C GLU A 87 -3.62 -17.26 -0.90
N LEU A 88 -3.06 -16.08 -0.62
CA LEU A 88 -1.89 -15.53 -1.30
C LEU A 88 -0.59 -16.25 -0.91
N ARG A 89 -0.65 -17.18 0.05
CA ARG A 89 0.48 -17.97 0.54
C ARG A 89 1.61 -17.09 1.07
N ILE A 90 1.26 -15.99 1.72
CA ILE A 90 2.20 -15.09 2.39
C ILE A 90 2.66 -15.77 3.68
N VAL A 91 3.97 -15.80 3.89
CA VAL A 91 4.62 -16.32 5.09
C VAL A 91 5.33 -15.17 5.77
N ALA A 92 4.92 -14.84 7.00
CA ALA A 92 5.69 -13.95 7.86
C ALA A 92 6.87 -14.74 8.45
N GLU A 93 8.10 -14.26 8.22
CA GLU A 93 9.31 -14.93 8.72
C GLU A 93 9.79 -14.31 10.02
N ASP A 94 9.80 -12.97 10.09
CA ASP A 94 10.21 -12.24 11.28
C ASP A 94 9.42 -10.93 11.39
N PHE A 95 8.53 -10.86 12.38
CA PHE A 95 7.69 -9.69 12.62
C PHE A 95 8.48 -8.49 13.12
N ARG A 96 9.60 -8.69 13.82
CA ARG A 96 10.41 -7.60 14.39
C ARG A 96 11.04 -6.76 13.28
N TYR A 97 11.54 -7.42 12.24
CA TYR A 97 12.22 -6.77 11.11
C TYR A 97 11.33 -6.61 9.88
N GLY A 98 10.10 -7.16 9.92
CA GLY A 98 9.17 -7.13 8.81
C GLY A 98 9.58 -8.05 7.66
N TYR A 99 10.28 -9.15 7.94
CA TYR A 99 10.65 -10.13 6.92
C TYR A 99 9.49 -11.04 6.58
N TRP A 100 9.28 -11.21 5.28
CA TRP A 100 8.24 -12.06 4.72
C TRP A 100 8.68 -12.66 3.38
N ARG A 101 7.97 -13.70 2.95
CA ARG A 101 8.13 -14.32 1.64
C ARG A 101 6.83 -14.90 1.13
N LEU A 102 6.77 -15.22 -0.16
CA LEU A 102 5.75 -16.13 -0.68
C LEU A 102 6.15 -17.57 -0.42
N ARG A 103 5.20 -18.48 -0.24
CA ARG A 103 5.49 -19.91 -0.06
C ARG A 103 6.28 -20.51 -1.22
N THR A 104 6.16 -19.92 -2.41
CA THR A 104 6.85 -20.33 -3.64
C THR A 104 8.14 -19.55 -3.92
N ASP A 105 8.53 -18.60 -3.08
CA ASP A 105 9.82 -17.91 -3.23
C ASP A 105 10.97 -18.92 -2.96
N PRO A 106 12.11 -18.83 -3.66
CA PRO A 106 13.32 -19.61 -3.36
C PRO A 106 13.78 -19.39 -1.90
N ALA A 107 14.47 -20.37 -1.31
CA ALA A 107 14.86 -20.34 0.11
C ALA A 107 15.68 -19.10 0.51
N GLU A 108 16.45 -18.55 -0.43
CA GLU A 108 17.32 -17.38 -0.20
C GLU A 108 16.57 -16.04 -0.38
N LYS A 109 15.39 -16.05 -0.99
CA LYS A 109 14.66 -14.83 -1.31
C LYS A 109 13.81 -14.38 -0.12
N ARG A 110 14.34 -13.39 0.62
CA ARG A 110 13.58 -12.68 1.66
C ARG A 110 13.16 -11.31 1.17
N ARG A 111 11.92 -10.94 1.48
CA ARG A 111 11.36 -9.62 1.24
C ARG A 111 11.25 -8.90 2.58
N GLN A 112 11.48 -7.59 2.58
CA GLN A 112 11.35 -6.77 3.76
C GLN A 112 10.21 -5.77 3.55
N LEU A 113 9.32 -5.65 4.53
CA LEU A 113 8.41 -4.52 4.59
C LEU A 113 9.23 -3.24 4.78
N PRO A 114 8.86 -2.12 4.14
CA PRO A 114 9.47 -0.84 4.46
C PRO A 114 9.33 -0.60 5.97
N ALA A 115 10.41 -0.12 6.61
CA ALA A 115 10.39 0.18 8.03
C ALA A 115 9.17 1.07 8.34
N PRO A 116 8.37 0.77 9.38
CA PRO A 116 7.27 1.63 9.74
C PRO A 116 7.85 3.02 10.02
N GLU A 117 7.40 4.05 9.28
CA GLU A 117 7.59 5.46 9.65
C GLU A 117 6.75 5.82 10.89
N MET A 118 6.68 4.92 11.87
CA MET A 118 6.27 5.25 13.22
C MET A 118 7.50 5.82 13.92
N GLY A 119 7.32 6.94 14.63
CA GLY A 119 8.33 7.56 15.48
C GLY A 119 8.73 6.69 16.67
N LEU A 120 9.26 5.50 16.38
CA LEU A 120 10.02 4.70 17.30
C LEU A 120 11.41 5.32 17.31
N ALA A 121 11.80 5.78 18.50
CA ALA A 121 13.16 6.18 18.81
C ALA A 121 14.14 5.23 18.11
N GLN A 122 15.08 5.82 17.37
CA GLN A 122 16.29 5.10 16.98
C GLN A 122 16.75 4.31 18.21
N PRO A 123 17.05 3.01 18.11
CA PRO A 123 17.69 2.32 19.21
C PRO A 123 18.95 3.14 19.49
N ARG A 124 19.04 3.74 20.69
CA ARG A 124 20.30 4.33 21.13
C ARG A 124 21.31 3.21 20.96
N SER A 125 22.24 3.41 20.04
CA SER A 125 23.45 2.63 19.96
C SER A 125 23.97 2.56 21.38
N SER A 126 23.93 1.36 21.96
CA SER A 126 24.69 1.06 23.16
C SER A 126 26.14 1.23 22.75
N GLU A 127 26.71 2.39 23.08
CA GLU A 127 28.16 2.54 23.22
C GLU A 127 28.60 1.51 24.26
N ILE A 128 29.40 0.55 23.80
CA ILE A 128 30.43 -0.13 24.58
C ILE A 128 31.76 0.30 23.96
#